data_AF-A0A8S2Y8K0-F1
#
_entry.id   AF-A0A8S2Y8K0-F1
#
_cell.length_a   1.000
_cell.length_b   1.000
_cell.length_c   1.000
_cell.angle_alpha   90.00
_cell.angle_beta   90.00
_cell.angle_gamma   90.00
#
_symmetry.space_group_name_H-M   'P 1'
#
loop_
_entity.id
_entity.type
_entity.pdbx_description
1 polymer ?
#
loop_
_entity_poly.entity_id
_entity_poly.type
_entity_poly.pdbx_seq_one_letter_code
_entity_poly.pdbx_strand_id
1 'polypeptide(L)' 'AGNTASEDARALYVQAGNAGKAESNYPISVEAYKRALDLSVEDFEKAQMYEAIASSYKMFDLPQAVPALTSAAELHMSQG' A
#
# COMPACT_ATOMS: atom_id res chain seq x y z
N ALA A 1 17.35 12.87 -13.79
CA ALA A 1 17.43 11.47 -14.28
C ALA A 1 17.55 10.46 -13.14
N GLY A 2 17.04 10.76 -11.94
CA GLY A 2 16.87 9.77 -10.88
C GLY A 2 15.38 9.53 -10.73
N ASN A 3 14.95 8.28 -10.95
CA ASN A 3 14.00 7.53 -10.10
C ASN A 3 13.16 6.48 -10.87
N THR A 4 13.35 6.30 -12.18
CA THR A 4 12.57 5.35 -12.98
C THR A 4 12.63 3.92 -12.44
N ALA A 5 13.79 3.45 -11.98
CA ALA A 5 13.93 2.10 -11.43
C ALA A 5 13.14 1.90 -10.12
N SER A 6 13.05 2.92 -9.27
CA SER A 6 12.26 2.86 -8.03
C SER A 6 10.77 2.93 -8.32
N GLU A 7 10.37 3.73 -9.32
CA GLU A 7 8.99 3.82 -9.80
C GLU A 7 8.53 2.50 -10.44
N ASP A 8 9.37 1.90 -11.28
CA ASP A 8 9.13 0.59 -11.90
C ASP A 8 9.02 -0.50 -10.81
N ALA A 9 9.94 -0.52 -9.84
CA ALA A 9 9.90 -1.47 -8.74
C ALA A 9 8.63 -1.29 -7.88
N ARG A 10 8.26 -0.04 -7.57
CA ARG A 10 7.02 0.27 -6.84
C ARG A 10 5.80 -0.26 -7.58
N ALA A 11 5.71 -0.02 -8.89
CA ALA A 11 4.61 -0.50 -9.71
C ALA A 11 4.52 -2.04 -9.73
N LEU A 12 5.66 -2.73 -9.79
CA LEU A 12 5.71 -4.19 -9.71
C LEU A 12 5.25 -4.72 -8.34
N TYR A 13 5.64 -4.06 -7.25
CA TYR A 13 5.13 -4.42 -5.92
C TYR A 13 3.63 -4.19 -5.78
N VAL A 14 3.08 -3.13 -6.37
CA VAL A 14 1.62 -2.92 -6.44
C VAL A 14 0.94 -4.07 -7.20
N GLN A 15 1.50 -4.48 -8.34
CA GLN A 15 0.96 -5.61 -9.12
C GLN A 15 1.03 -6.93 -8.34
N ALA A 16 2.14 -7.20 -7.66
CA ALA A 16 2.29 -8.37 -6.79
C ALA A 16 1.27 -8.35 -5.63
N GLY A 17 1.05 -7.17 -5.02
CA GLY A 17 0.04 -6.98 -3.99
C GLY A 17 -1.37 -7.27 -4.51
N ASN A 18 -1.70 -6.78 -5.70
CA ASN A 18 -2.99 -7.04 -6.36
C ASN A 18 -3.17 -8.53 -6.68
N ALA A 19 -2.14 -9.20 -7.20
CA ALA A 19 -2.16 -10.63 -7.47
C ALA A 19 -2.38 -11.44 -6.17
N GLY A 20 -1.69 -11.07 -5.08
CA GLY A 20 -1.91 -11.64 -3.76
C GLY A 20 -3.37 -11.54 -3.30
N LYS A 21 -4.03 -10.39 -3.50
CA LYS A 21 -5.48 -10.24 -3.21
C LYS A 21 -6.34 -11.14 -4.07
N ALA A 22 -6.05 -11.21 -5.38
CA ALA A 22 -6.81 -12.00 -6.33
C ALA A 22 -6.78 -13.50 -5.98
N GLU A 23 -5.64 -13.97 -5.47
CA GLU A 23 -5.45 -15.33 -4.97
C GLU A 23 -5.93 -15.53 -3.51
N SER A 24 -6.59 -14.53 -2.91
CA SER A 24 -6.97 -14.52 -1.48
C SER A 24 -5.79 -14.71 -0.51
N ASN A 25 -4.56 -14.50 -0.96
CA ASN A 25 -3.35 -14.52 -0.15
C ASN A 25 -3.05 -13.11 0.39
N TYR A 26 -3.87 -12.70 1.36
CA TYR A 26 -3.83 -11.36 1.93
C TYR A 26 -2.54 -11.03 2.69
N PRO A 27 -1.87 -11.97 3.40
CA PRO A 27 -0.56 -11.69 3.99
C PRO A 27 0.50 -11.29 2.95
N ILE A 28 0.61 -12.04 1.84
CA ILE A 28 1.53 -11.68 0.73
C ILE A 28 1.15 -10.32 0.15
N SER A 29 -0.14 -10.07 -0.01
CA SER A 29 -0.62 -8.78 -0.52
C SER A 29 -0.14 -7.61 0.34
N VAL A 30 -0.26 -7.73 1.67
CA VAL A 30 0.22 -6.72 2.62
C VAL A 30 1.72 -6.51 2.50
N GLU A 31 2.51 -7.57 2.44
CA GLU A 31 3.98 -7.45 2.31
C GLU A 31 4.38 -6.70 1.03
N ALA A 32 3.74 -7.03 -0.09
CA ALA A 32 4.00 -6.36 -1.36
C ALA A 32 3.62 -4.88 -1.31
N TYR A 33 2.45 -4.52 -0.78
CA TYR A 33 2.07 -3.11 -0.65
C TYR A 33 2.95 -2.33 0.33
N LYS A 34 3.51 -2.97 1.37
CA LYS A 34 4.50 -2.32 2.25
C LYS A 34 5.79 -1.98 1.49
N ARG A 35 6.26 -2.88 0.62
CA ARG A 35 7.41 -2.58 -0.26
C ARG A 35 7.12 -1.45 -1.24
N ALA A 36 5.91 -1.39 -1.79
CA ALA A 36 5.49 -0.27 -2.61
C ALA A 36 5.42 1.04 -1.80
N LEU A 37 4.90 1.00 -0.58
CA LEU A 37 4.84 2.14 0.34
C LEU A 37 6.22 2.71 0.65
N ASP A 38 7.22 1.84 0.92
CA ASP A 38 8.61 2.25 1.19
C ASP A 38 9.23 3.01 0.00
N LEU A 39 8.73 2.78 -1.21
CA LEU A 39 9.20 3.41 -2.45
C LEU A 39 8.34 4.62 -2.87
N SER A 40 7.17 4.81 -2.26
CA SER A 40 6.28 5.95 -2.53
C SER A 40 6.89 7.23 -1.97
N VAL A 41 7.03 8.25 -2.82
CA VAL A 41 7.62 9.54 -2.41
C VAL A 41 6.52 10.53 -2.06
N GLU A 42 5.47 10.57 -2.87
CA GLU A 42 4.35 11.51 -2.71
C GLU A 42 3.33 11.02 -1.69
N ASP A 43 2.74 11.96 -0.95
CA ASP A 43 1.72 11.64 0.08
C ASP A 43 0.50 10.95 -0.53
N PHE A 44 0.11 11.33 -1.76
CA PHE A 44 -0.98 10.66 -2.49
C PHE A 44 -0.65 9.19 -2.81
N GLU A 45 0.59 8.87 -3.16
CA GLU A 45 1.01 7.48 -3.40
C GLU A 45 1.05 6.68 -2.09
N LYS A 46 1.54 7.29 -1.01
CA LYS A 46 1.56 6.66 0.31
C LYS A 46 0.15 6.39 0.83
N ALA A 47 -0.78 7.34 0.66
CA ALA A 47 -2.18 7.20 1.05
C ALA A 47 -2.83 5.99 0.34
N GLN A 48 -2.65 5.89 -0.98
CA GLN A 48 -3.14 4.73 -1.75
C GLN A 48 -2.56 3.39 -1.25
N MET A 49 -1.28 3.35 -0.88
CA MET A 49 -0.67 2.12 -0.35
C MET A 49 -1.22 1.76 1.03
N TYR A 50 -1.44 2.74 1.91
CA TYR A 50 -2.10 2.49 3.18
C TYR A 50 -3.53 1.98 3.02
N GLU A 51 -4.30 2.52 2.08
CA GLU A 51 -5.64 2.00 1.75
C GLU A 51 -5.59 0.55 1.23
N ALA A 52 -4.62 0.24 0.36
CA ALA A 52 -4.43 -1.11 -0.17
C ALA A 52 -4.03 -2.12 0.93
N ILE A 53 -3.13 -1.72 1.84
CA ILE A 53 -2.74 -2.50 3.03
C ILE A 53 -3.96 -2.74 3.93
N ALA A 54 -4.71 -1.69 4.25
CA ALA A 54 -5.92 -1.79 5.06
C ALA A 54 -6.96 -2.71 4.43
N SER A 55 -7.18 -2.61 3.11
CA SER A 55 -8.10 -3.49 2.38
C SER A 55 -7.70 -4.96 2.50
N SER A 56 -6.40 -5.26 2.53
CA SER A 56 -5.92 -6.63 2.70
C SER A 56 -6.07 -7.10 4.13
N TYR A 57 -5.69 -6.28 5.13
CA TYR A 57 -5.88 -6.62 6.55
C TYR A 57 -7.34 -6.84 6.93
N LYS A 58 -8.30 -6.10 6.36
CA LYS A 58 -9.75 -6.32 6.58
C LYS A 58 -10.20 -7.76 6.32
N MET A 59 -9.46 -8.51 5.50
CA MET A 59 -9.80 -9.88 5.12
C MET A 59 -9.24 -10.96 6.07
N PHE A 60 -8.26 -10.65 6.93
CA PHE A 60 -7.61 -11.67 7.78
C PHE A 60 -7.11 -11.20 9.15
N ASP A 61 -6.94 -9.88 9.36
CA ASP A 61 -6.50 -9.29 10.63
C ASP A 61 -7.08 -7.87 10.77
N LEU A 62 -8.37 -7.81 11.10
CA LEU A 62 -9.15 -6.57 11.14
C LEU A 62 -8.54 -5.48 12.05
N PRO A 63 -8.01 -5.78 13.25
CA PRO A 63 -7.34 -4.78 14.08
C PRO A 63 -6.18 -4.05 13.37
N GLN A 64 -5.42 -4.74 12.52
CA GLN A 64 -4.31 -4.13 11.77
C GLN A 64 -4.78 -3.19 10.64
N ALA A 65 -6.04 -3.26 10.22
CA ALA A 65 -6.57 -2.34 9.21
C ALA A 65 -6.75 -0.90 9.75
N VAL A 66 -6.97 -0.74 11.06
CA VAL A 66 -7.19 0.56 11.72
C VAL A 66 -5.99 1.51 11.55
N PRO A 67 -4.76 1.17 11.97
CA PRO A 67 -3.62 2.09 11.84
C PRO A 67 -3.32 2.46 10.38
N ALA A 68 -3.52 1.54 9.43
CA ALA A 68 -3.36 1.82 8.01
C ALA A 68 -4.41 2.84 7.51
N LEU A 69 -5.69 2.69 7.88
CA LEU A 69 -6.73 3.67 7.53
C LEU A 69 -6.48 5.04 8.17
N THR A 70 -6.02 5.07 9.42
CA THR A 70 -5.66 6.33 10.10
C THR A 70 -4.54 7.04 9.35
N SER A 71 -3.48 6.32 8.97
CA SER A 71 -2.36 6.90 8.21
C SER A 71 -2.81 7.44 6.85
N ALA A 72 -3.70 6.73 6.14
CA ALA A 72 -4.27 7.22 4.88
C ALA A 72 -5.08 8.51 5.09
N ALA A 73 -5.91 8.57 6.14
CA ALA A 73 -6.71 9.75 6.43
C ALA A 73 -5.84 10.98 6.76
N GLU A 74 -4.78 10.81 7.54
CA GLU A 74 -3.83 11.89 7.86
C GLU A 74 -3.15 12.46 6.62
N LEU A 75 -2.76 11.60 5.66
CA LEU A 75 -2.15 12.03 4.40
C LEU A 75 -3.16 12.69 3.43
N HIS A 76 -4.43 12.31 3.47
CA HIS A 76 -5.46 13.03 2.71
C HIS A 76 -5.70 14.42 3.30
N MET A 77 -5.62 14.57 4.63
CA MET A 77 -5.77 15.85 5.31
C MET A 77 -4.57 16.80 5.11
N SER A 78 -3.35 16.27 4.92
CA SER A 78 -2.16 17.11 4.67
C SER A 78 -2.11 17.72 3.26
N GLN A 79 -2.96 17.23 2.34
CA GLN A 79 -3.02 17.67 0.96
C GLN A 79 -4.03 18.80 0.70
N GLY A 80 -4.77 19.25 1.72
CA GLY A 80 -5.72 20.38 1.67
C GLY A 80 -5.20 21.64 2.34
#